data_AF-A0A4Q3SAY7-F1
#
_entry.id   AF-A0A4Q3SAY7-F1
#
_cell.length_a   1.000
_cell.length_b   1.000
_cell.length_c   1.000
_cell.angle_alpha   90.00
_cell.angle_beta   90.00
_cell.angle_gamma   90.00
#
_symmetry.space_group_name_H-M   'P 1'
#
loop_
_entity.id
_entity.type
_entity.pdbx_description
1 polymer ?
#
loop_
_entity_poly.entity_id
_entity_poly.type
_entity_poly.pdbx_seq_one_letter_code
_entity_poly.pdbx_strand_id
1 'polypeptide(L)' 'MDSLTLIILTVLPALVIVAGLHDLTTMTIPNWISGALVLAFFPVAMAVGMDLTSIAAHAGIALLALGVGAGMFALNW' A
#
# COMPACT_ATOMS: atom_id res chain seq x y z
N MET A 1 -11.41 18.02 -6.30
CA MET A 1 -10.27 17.56 -5.48
C MET A 1 -9.40 18.77 -5.22
N ASP A 2 -9.13 19.09 -3.96
CA ASP A 2 -8.25 20.21 -3.65
C ASP A 2 -6.77 19.87 -3.93
N SER A 3 -5.91 20.89 -4.02
CA SER A 3 -4.48 20.72 -4.30
C SER A 3 -3.76 19.92 -3.22
N LEU A 4 -4.21 19.99 -1.97
CA LEU A 4 -3.63 19.24 -0.86
C LEU A 4 -3.84 17.73 -1.03
N THR A 5 -5.04 17.33 -1.41
CA THR A 5 -5.42 15.95 -1.72
C THR A 5 -4.56 15.41 -2.86
N LEU A 6 -4.34 16.20 -3.91
CA LEU A 6 -3.46 15.80 -5.01
C LEU A 6 -2.03 15.55 -4.53
N ILE A 7 -1.49 16.41 -3.66
CA ILE A 7 -0.15 16.23 -3.07
C ILE A 7 -0.10 14.95 -2.24
N ILE A 8 -1.10 14.70 -1.39
CA ILE A 8 -1.14 13.48 -0.56
C ILE A 8 -1.18 12.22 -1.42
N LEU A 9 -1.94 12.23 -2.51
CA LEU A 9 -2.03 11.08 -3.42
C LEU A 9 -0.71 10.80 -4.15
N THR A 10 0.23 11.76 -4.23
CA THR A 10 1.56 11.53 -4.82
C THR A 10 2.49 10.66 -3.96
N VAL A 11 2.14 10.40 -2.70
CA VAL A 11 2.92 9.52 -1.82
C VAL A 11 3.13 8.13 -2.45
N LEU A 12 2.09 7.57 -3.07
CA LEU A 12 2.17 6.26 -3.72
C LEU A 12 3.15 6.26 -4.92
N PRO A 13 2.98 7.07 -5.97
CA PRO A 13 3.91 7.05 -7.10
C PRO A 13 5.34 7.44 -6.69
N ALA A 14 5.52 8.37 -5.74
CA ALA A 14 6.84 8.73 -5.23
C ALA A 14 7.56 7.53 -4.58
N LEU A 15 6.88 6.82 -3.68
CA LEU A 15 7.43 5.63 -3.02
C LEU A 15 7.69 4.48 -4.00
N VAL A 16 6.82 4.29 -5.01
CA VAL A 16 7.03 3.27 -6.06
C VAL A 16 8.26 3.59 -6.91
N ILE A 17 8.47 4.86 -7.28
CA ILE A 17 9.69 5.29 -7.99
C ILE A 17 10.93 5.01 -7.15
N VAL A 18 10.91 5.38 -5.86
CA VAL A 18 12.02 5.09 -4.92
C VAL A 18 12.28 3.59 -4.81
N ALA A 19 11.23 2.77 -4.75
CA ALA A 19 11.36 1.32 -4.69
C ALA A 19 12.09 0.76 -5.92
N GLY A 20 11.69 1.19 -7.11
CA GLY A 20 12.31 0.78 -8.37
C GLY A 20 13.77 1.24 -8.49
N LEU A 21 14.07 2.49 -8.13
CA LEU A 21 15.46 2.98 -8.14
C LEU A 21 16.33 2.21 -7.15
N HIS A 22 15.85 1.98 -5.93
CA HIS A 22 16.60 1.24 -4.92
C HIS A 22 16.88 -0.19 -5.37
N ASP A 23 15.87 -0.88 -5.90
CA ASP A 23 16.04 -2.24 -6.43
C ASP A 23 17.08 -2.28 -7.55
N LEU A 24 16.96 -1.40 -8.56
CA LEU A 24 17.88 -1.32 -9.70
C LEU A 24 19.32 -0.99 -9.31
N THR A 25 19.52 -0.18 -8.27
CA THR A 25 20.86 0.32 -7.87
C THR A 25 21.53 -0.55 -6.82
N THR A 26 20.76 -1.21 -5.96
CA THR A 26 21.29 -1.99 -4.82
C THR A 26 21.09 -3.49 -4.97
N MET A 27 20.33 -3.94 -5.98
CA MET A 27 19.89 -5.33 -6.15
C MET A 27 19.21 -5.88 -4.88
N THR A 28 18.60 -4.99 -4.08
CA THR A 28 17.91 -5.32 -2.84
C THR A 28 16.53 -4.70 -2.88
N ILE A 29 15.51 -5.54 -2.73
CA ILE A 29 14.11 -5.11 -2.74
C ILE A 29 13.80 -4.38 -1.41
N PRO A 30 13.42 -3.09 -1.43
CA PRO A 30 13.11 -2.32 -0.23
C PRO A 30 11.70 -2.62 0.29
N ASN A 31 11.50 -3.80 0.87
CA ASN A 31 10.23 -4.25 1.44
C ASN A 31 9.62 -3.30 2.50
N TRP A 32 10.45 -2.49 3.17
CA TRP A 32 9.99 -1.44 4.09
C TRP A 32 9.04 -0.43 3.42
N ILE A 33 9.15 -0.21 2.11
CA ILE A 33 8.25 0.67 1.34
C ILE A 33 6.84 0.10 1.31
N SER A 34 6.69 -1.22 1.18
CA SER A 34 5.38 -1.87 1.26
C SER A 34 4.75 -1.65 2.62
N GLY A 35 5.53 -1.78 3.70
CA GLY A 35 5.07 -1.47 5.06
C GLY A 35 4.67 0.00 5.23
N ALA A 36 5.46 0.92 4.68
CA ALA A 36 5.15 2.35 4.70
C ALA A 36 3.84 2.68 3.98
N LEU A 37 3.57 2.07 2.82
CA LEU A 37 2.33 2.25 2.07
C LEU A 37 1.10 1.72 2.83
N VAL A 38 1.22 0.55 3.46
CA VAL A 38 0.15 0.00 4.31
C VAL A 38 -0.16 0.94 5.48
N LEU A 39 0.86 1.47 6.13
CA LEU A 39 0.67 2.42 7.25
C LEU A 39 0.11 3.77 6.77
N ALA A 40 0.58 4.28 5.64
CA ALA A 40 0.14 5.56 5.08
C ALA A 40 -1.33 5.53 4.63
N PHE A 41 -1.86 4.38 4.24
CA PHE A 41 -3.25 4.23 3.82
C PHE A 41 -4.25 4.80 4.84
N PHE A 42 -4.09 4.49 6.13
CA PHE A 42 -5.05 4.91 7.17
C PHE A 42 -5.18 6.43 7.33
N PRO A 43 -4.10 7.19 7.62
CA PRO A 43 -4.20 8.64 7.76
C PRO A 43 -4.63 9.31 6.44
N VAL A 44 -4.23 8.78 5.28
CA VAL A 44 -4.63 9.32 3.97
C VAL A 44 -6.13 9.10 3.72
N ALA A 45 -6.65 7.90 3.97
CA ALA A 45 -8.06 7.57 3.79
C ALA A 45 -8.95 8.47 4.67
N MET A 46 -8.53 8.71 5.92
CA MET A 46 -9.21 9.66 6.81
C MET A 46 -9.13 11.10 6.29
N ALA A 47 -7.97 11.53 5.80
CA ALA A 47 -7.77 12.89 5.29
C ALA A 47 -8.61 13.19 4.03
N VAL A 48 -8.85 12.20 3.19
CA VAL A 48 -9.71 12.34 1.98
C VAL A 48 -11.20 12.11 2.27
N GLY A 49 -11.58 11.92 3.53
CA GLY A 49 -12.97 11.78 3.94
C GLY A 49 -13.61 10.43 3.58
N MET A 50 -12.81 9.36 3.45
CA MET A 50 -13.34 8.02 3.23
C MET A 50 -14.13 7.55 4.46
N ASP A 51 -15.30 6.95 4.25
CA ASP A 51 -16.09 6.41 5.34
C ASP A 51 -15.43 5.18 5.98
N LEU A 52 -15.75 4.92 7.25
CA LEU A 52 -15.12 3.86 8.03
C LEU A 52 -15.41 2.45 7.47
N THR A 53 -16.57 2.25 6.84
CA THR A 53 -16.94 0.97 6.22
C THR A 53 -16.07 0.69 5.01
N SER A 54 -15.83 1.70 4.17
CA SER A 54 -14.90 1.59 3.05
C SER A 54 -13.47 1.31 3.51
N ILE A 55 -12.98 2.01 4.55
CA ILE A 55 -11.64 1.75 5.12
C ILE A 55 -11.53 0.30 5.62
N ALA A 56 -12.54 -0.16 6.37
CA ALA A 56 -12.59 -1.53 6.87
C ALA A 56 -12.65 -2.56 5.74
N ALA A 57 -13.39 -2.29 4.67
CA ALA A 57 -13.45 -3.16 3.50
C ALA A 57 -12.08 -3.29 2.81
N HIS A 58 -11.33 -2.19 2.65
CA HIS A 58 -9.97 -2.24 2.09
C HIS A 58 -9.03 -3.07 2.95
N ALA A 59 -9.04 -2.86 4.27
CA ALA A 59 -8.24 -3.65 5.20
C ALA A 59 -8.65 -5.13 5.19
N GLY A 60 -9.95 -5.42 5.13
CA GLY A 60 -10.49 -6.78 5.03
C GLY A 60 -10.03 -7.48 3.75
N ILE A 61 -10.12 -6.82 2.60
CA ILE A 61 -9.65 -7.36 1.31
C ILE A 61 -8.14 -7.57 1.34
N ALA A 62 -7.36 -6.65 1.91
CA ALA A 62 -5.91 -6.80 2.02
C ALA A 62 -5.53 -8.06 2.82
N LEU A 63 -6.18 -8.30 3.96
CA LEU A 63 -5.97 -9.50 4.77
C LEU A 63 -6.46 -10.77 4.05
N LEU A 64 -7.60 -10.71 3.35
CA LEU A 64 -8.12 -11.82 2.56
C LEU A 64 -7.15 -12.21 1.44
N ALA A 65 -6.65 -11.24 0.68
CA ALA A 65 -5.69 -11.47 -0.39
C ALA A 65 -4.37 -12.05 0.14
N LEU A 66 -3.87 -11.53 1.27
CA LEU A 66 -2.69 -12.08 1.95
C LEU A 66 -2.93 -13.53 2.38
N GLY A 67 -4.06 -13.81 3.02
CA GLY A 67 -4.41 -15.15 3.49
C GLY A 67 -4.59 -16.15 2.35
N VAL A 68 -5.27 -15.75 1.26
CA VAL A 68 -5.43 -16.56 0.06
C VAL A 68 -4.07 -16.84 -0.59
N GLY A 69 -3.25 -15.81 -0.81
CA GLY A 69 -1.92 -15.98 -1.41
C GLY A 69 -1.00 -16.88 -0.57
N ALA A 70 -0.98 -16.69 0.75
CA ALA A 70 -0.23 -17.55 1.67
C ALA A 70 -0.78 -18.99 1.68
N GLY A 71 -2.09 -19.17 1.62
CA GLY A 71 -2.74 -20.48 1.51
C GLY A 71 -2.38 -21.20 0.22
N MET A 72 -2.44 -20.51 -0.93
CA MET A 72 -2.03 -21.06 -2.23
C MET A 72 -0.56 -21.50 -2.20
N PHE A 73 0.32 -20.68 -1.65
CA PHE A 73 1.74 -21.01 -1.47
C PHE A 73 1.92 -22.26 -0.60
N ALA A 74 1.24 -22.34 0.55
CA ALA A 74 1.32 -23.48 1.46
C ALA A 74 0.78 -24.79 0.84
N LEU A 75 -0.17 -24.69 -0.10
CA LEU A 75 -0.75 -25.82 -0.81
C LEU A 75 0.05 -26.26 -2.05
N ASN A 76 1.15 -25.58 -2.38
CA ASN A 76 1.93 -25.81 -3.62
C ASN A 76 1.04 -25.75 -4.87
N TRP A 77 0.09 -24.81 -4.90
CA TRP A 77 -0.74 -24.57 -6.06
C TRP A 77 0.06 -23.90 -7.18
#